data_AF-L7KNU9-F1
#
_entry.id   AF-L7KNU9-F1
#
_cell.length_a   1.000
_cell.length_b   1.000
_cell.length_c   1.000
_cell.angle_alpha   90.00
_cell.angle_beta   90.00
_cell.angle_gamma   90.00
#
_symmetry.space_group_name_H-M   'P 1'
#
loop_
_entity.id
_entity.type
_entity.pdbx_description
1 polymer ?
#
loop_
_entity_poly.entity_id
_entity_poly.type
_entity_poly.pdbx_seq_one_letter_code
_entity_poly.pdbx_strand_id
1 'polypeptide(L)' 'MERSIVECSGGAYYSTIWVPSVSFKAIRLGSTRVQRCPIHHKWEKTRLVAPDTLEPEVLAKARATRDSSIP' A
#
# COMPACT_ATOMS: atom_id res chain seq x y z
N MET A 1 -2.51 15.02 -1.13
CA MET A 1 -1.72 13.77 -1.14
C MET A 1 -2.62 12.65 -1.60
N GLU A 2 -2.44 12.19 -2.83
CA GLU A 2 -3.14 11.01 -3.33
C GLU A 2 -2.61 9.77 -2.60
N ARG A 3 -3.51 9.02 -1.98
CA ARG A 3 -3.18 7.78 -1.27
C ARG A 3 -3.59 6.62 -2.14
N SER A 4 -2.64 5.75 -2.43
CA SER A 4 -2.90 4.53 -3.19
C SER A 4 -3.21 3.38 -2.23
N ILE A 5 -4.08 2.48 -2.66
CA ILE A 5 -4.34 1.24 -1.94
C ILE A 5 -3.32 0.21 -2.41
N VAL A 6 -2.75 -0.50 -1.45
CA VAL A 6 -1.80 -1.57 -1.71
C VAL A 6 -2.21 -2.84 -0.98
N GLU A 7 -1.90 -3.96 -1.59
CA GLU A 7 -2.09 -5.30 -1.05
C GLU A 7 -0.73 -5.88 -0.66
N CYS A 8 -0.61 -6.39 0.56
CA CYS A 8 0.52 -7.19 1.01
C CYS A 8 0.43 -8.63 0.53
N SER A 9 1.58 -9.27 0.31
CA SER A 9 1.69 -10.71 0.06
C SER A 9 1.06 -11.59 1.14
N GLY A 10 0.87 -11.08 2.37
CA GLY A 10 0.14 -11.74 3.45
C GLY A 10 -1.40 -11.62 3.38
N GLY A 11 -1.97 -11.05 2.31
CA GLY A 11 -3.42 -10.92 2.14
C GLY A 11 -4.05 -9.73 2.87
N ALA A 12 -3.24 -8.73 3.25
CA ALA A 12 -3.67 -7.53 3.94
C ALA A 12 -3.76 -6.33 2.99
N TYR A 13 -4.79 -5.48 3.16
CA TYR A 13 -4.96 -4.25 2.37
C TYR A 13 -4.79 -3.02 3.26
N TYR A 14 -4.02 -2.04 2.79
CA TYR A 14 -3.84 -0.77 3.49
C TYR A 14 -3.57 0.38 2.53
N SER A 15 -3.74 1.60 3.03
CA SER A 15 -3.50 2.81 2.27
C SER A 15 -2.09 3.37 2.54
N THR A 16 -1.38 3.71 1.48
CA THR A 16 -0.03 4.29 1.56
C THR A 16 0.13 5.48 0.62
N ILE A 17 1.06 6.36 0.96
CA ILE A 17 1.41 7.50 0.11
C ILE A 17 2.38 6.99 -0.95
N TRP A 18 1.88 6.79 -2.16
CA TRP A 18 2.70 6.34 -3.27
C TRP A 18 3.30 7.55 -3.99
N VAL A 19 4.48 8.00 -3.54
CA VAL A 19 5.21 9.10 -4.23
C VAL A 19 6.06 8.50 -5.36
N PRO A 20 5.70 8.70 -6.64
CA PRO A 20 6.47 8.17 -7.76
C PRO A 20 7.88 8.80 -7.86
N SER A 21 8.04 10.02 -7.35
CA SER A 21 9.18 10.92 -7.62
C SER A 21 10.31 10.93 -6.58
N VAL A 22 10.15 10.31 -5.39
CA VAL A 22 11.14 10.39 -4.29
C VAL A 22 11.57 9.00 -3.80
N SER A 23 11.81 8.05 -4.71
CA SER A 23 12.31 6.73 -4.30
C SER A 23 13.35 6.17 -5.26
N PHE A 24 14.61 6.42 -4.89
CA PHE A 24 15.86 6.18 -5.62
C PHE A 24 16.18 4.69 -5.96
N LYS A 25 15.30 3.73 -5.63
CA LYS A 25 15.55 2.29 -5.85
C LYS A 25 14.37 1.48 -6.35
N ALA A 26 13.14 2.00 -6.28
CA ALA A 26 11.92 1.22 -6.50
C ALA A 26 11.24 1.45 -7.86
N ILE A 27 11.67 2.45 -8.63
CA ILE A 27 11.13 2.74 -9.98
C ILE A 27 11.32 1.55 -10.94
N ARG A 28 12.28 0.66 -10.67
CA ARG A 28 12.59 -0.49 -11.55
C ARG A 28 11.70 -1.74 -11.38
N LEU A 29 10.71 -1.74 -10.48
CA LEU A 29 9.79 -2.88 -10.27
C LEU A 29 8.31 -2.58 -10.60
N GLY A 30 8.05 -1.50 -11.36
CA GLY A 30 6.74 -1.20 -11.94
C GLY A 30 5.65 -0.89 -10.90
N SER A 31 4.86 -1.89 -10.53
CA SER A 31 3.66 -1.79 -9.69
C SER A 31 3.76 -2.53 -8.34
N THR A 32 4.93 -3.10 -8.01
CA THR A 32 5.17 -3.81 -6.75
C THR A 32 6.38 -3.22 -6.02
N ARG A 33 6.28 -3.07 -4.70
CA ARG A 33 7.34 -2.63 -3.80
C ARG A 33 7.52 -3.62 -2.66
N VAL A 34 8.62 -3.51 -1.92
CA VAL A 34 8.78 -4.19 -0.64
C VAL A 34 8.64 -3.11 0.43
N GLN A 35 7.60 -3.20 1.26
CA GLN A 35 7.33 -2.27 2.35
C GLN A 35 7.05 -3.04 3.64
N ARG A 36 7.20 -2.37 4.78
CA ARG A 36 6.86 -2.96 6.08
C ARG A 36 5.35 -2.92 6.26
N CYS A 37 4.69 -4.08 6.24
CA CYS A 37 3.26 -4.17 6.46
C CYS A 37 2.91 -3.64 7.88
N PRO A 38 1.99 -2.68 8.03
CA PRO A 38 1.53 -2.22 9.33
C PRO A 38 0.65 -3.26 10.06
N ILE A 39 0.08 -4.23 9.35
CA ILE A 39 -0.78 -5.28 9.93
C ILE A 39 0.08 -6.41 10.53
N HIS A 40 1.04 -6.93 9.77
CA HIS A 40 1.91 -8.02 10.22
C HIS A 40 3.24 -7.54 10.82
N HIS A 41 3.51 -6.24 10.80
CA HIS A 41 4.75 -5.62 11.25
C HIS A 41 6.04 -6.21 10.66
N LYS A 42 5.96 -6.83 9.47
CA LYS A 42 7.06 -7.49 8.78
C LYS A 42 7.25 -6.93 7.36
N TRP A 43 8.43 -7.11 6.79
CA TRP A 43 8.71 -6.71 5.42
C TRP A 43 8.02 -7.65 4.44
N GLU A 44 7.11 -7.11 3.64
CA GLU A 44 6.35 -7.88 2.67
C GLU A 44 6.38 -7.20 1.31
N LYS A 45 6.19 -8.00 0.26
CA LYS A 45 5.92 -7.45 -1.07
C LYS A 45 4.52 -6.84 -1.07
N THR A 46 4.43 -5.60 -1.53
CA THR A 46 3.20 -4.82 -1.62
C THR A 46 2.95 -4.44 -3.05
N ARG A 47 1.74 -4.70 -3.53
CA ARG A 47 1.34 -4.41 -4.90
C ARG A 47 0.29 -3.31 -4.90
N LEU A 48 0.40 -2.40 -5.85
CA LEU A 48 -0.64 -1.41 -6.14
C LEU A 48 -1.92 -2.10 -6.61
N VAL A 49 -3.03 -1.81 -5.93
CA VAL A 49 -4.35 -2.29 -6.30
C VAL A 49 -5.23 -1.08 -6.61
N ALA A 50 -5.97 -1.17 -7.71
CA ALA A 50 -6.92 -0.13 -8.07
C ALA A 50 -8.08 -0.15 -7.04
N PRO A 51 -8.45 0.99 -6.46
CA PRO A 51 -9.59 1.05 -5.54
C PRO A 51 -10.90 0.61 -6.19
N ASP A 52 -11.02 0.77 -7.50
CA ASP A 52 -12.19 0.41 -8.29
C ASP A 52 -12.44 -1.11 -8.38
N THR A 53 -11.38 -1.92 -8.21
CA THR A 53 -11.49 -3.39 -8.25
C THR A 53 -11.80 -4.01 -6.90
N LEU A 54 -11.86 -3.22 -5.83
CA LEU A 54 -12.06 -3.69 -4.46
C LEU A 54 -13.50 -3.46 -4.03
N GLU A 55 -14.04 -4.40 -3.26
CA GLU A 55 -15.32 -4.17 -2.58
C GLU A 55 -15.25 -2.93 -1.67
N PRO A 56 -16.33 -2.15 -1.59
CA PRO A 56 -16.37 -0.92 -0.81
C PRO A 56 -16.09 -1.16 0.68
N GLU A 57 -16.44 -2.32 1.22
CA GLU A 57 -16.12 -2.71 2.60
C GLU A 57 -14.61 -2.92 2.82
N VAL A 58 -13.95 -3.60 1.89
CA VAL A 58 -12.49 -3.82 1.93
C VAL A 58 -11.75 -2.49 1.74
N LEU A 59 -12.26 -1.65 0.84
CA LEU A 59 -11.74 -0.31 0.60
C LEU A 59 -11.82 0.57 1.86
N ALA A 60 -12.94 0.53 2.57
CA ALA A 60 -13.12 1.29 3.81
C ALA A 60 -12.13 0.84 4.89
N LYS A 61 -11.95 -0.48 5.07
CA LYS A 61 -10.96 -1.05 5.99
C LYS A 61 -9.53 -0.68 5.59
N ALA A 62 -9.19 -0.78 4.30
CA ALA A 62 -7.87 -0.42 3.79
C ALA A 62 -7.57 1.08 3.96
N ARG A 63 -8.59 1.96 3.88
CA ARG A 63 -8.44 3.40 4.14
C ARG A 63 -8.30 3.73 5.63
N ALA A 64 -8.88 2.90 6.50
CA ALA A 64 -8.73 3.01 7.94
C ALA A 64 -7.32 2.61 8.39
N THR A 65 -6.72 1.59 7.76
CA THR A 65 -5.36 1.14 8.05
C THR A 65 -4.32 1.89 7.22
N ARG A 66 -3.39 2.59 7.89
CA ARG A 66 -2.35 3.41 7.25
C ARG A 66 -0.97 2.91 7.63
N ASP A 67 -0.06 2.93 6.65
CA ASP A 67 1.35 2.54 6.83
C ASP A 67 2.11 3.50 7.74
N SER A 68 1.87 4.79 7.55
CA SER A 68 2.59 5.85 8.23
C SER A 68 1.69 6.55 9.23
N SER A 69 2.12 6.61 10.48
CA SER A 69 1.51 7.42 11.54
C SER A 69 1.92 8.90 11.42
N ILE A 70 2.31 9.34 10.22
CA ILE A 70 2.70 10.71 9.95
C ILE A 70 1.42 11.51 9.61
N PRO A 71 1.04 12.51 10.42
CA PRO A 71 -0.18 13.32 10.22
C PRO A 71 -0.16 14.12 8.91
#